data_AF-A0A2E5C077-F1
#
_entry.id   AF-A0A2E5C077-F1
#
_cell.length_a   1.000
_cell.length_b   1.000
_cell.length_c   1.000
_cell.angle_alpha   90.00
_cell.angle_beta   90.00
_cell.angle_gamma   90.00
#
_symmetry.space_group_name_H-M   'P 1'
#
loop_
_entity.id
_entity.type
_entity.pdbx_description
1 polymer ?
#
loop_
_entity_poly.entity_id
_entity_poly.type
_entity_poly.pdbx_seq_one_letter_code
_entity_poly.pdbx_strand_id
1 'polypeptide(L)'
;MFSKSDLAKVTAPDVTRGNWRQNKEVMQIIIRYANEVAKLSTLTEGMYSPEILEIKLVGAVLELDQTPILNQESSEGKVQFFQVIFREGKLRKTSYFNWIKWLKMFLIAVVSIFVLIFIYLAIIHVPKVNELGTKRNVSCSSSRKNSAYVEEIHSIRKSLLMDLSKLPEWSTFREARKQCAFGKLQLIKHEQRFLKCYLTVRNRFNDLPLTAKPYLGKIEACVQTLCSRRLPHLSSLCKRM
;
A
#
# COMPACT_ATOMS: atom_id res chain seq x y z
N MET A 1 7.31 -33.17 27.26
CA MET A 1 6.25 -33.21 28.29
C MET A 1 5.08 -32.36 27.80
N PHE A 2 3.84 -32.78 28.01
CA PHE A 2 2.66 -32.00 27.57
C PHE A 2 2.58 -30.67 28.32
N SER A 3 2.04 -29.63 27.66
CA SER A 3 1.64 -28.41 28.33
C SER A 3 0.47 -28.71 29.26
N LYS A 4 0.26 -27.89 30.30
CA LYS A 4 -0.86 -28.06 31.24
C LYS A 4 -2.22 -28.12 30.52
N SER A 5 -2.43 -27.27 29.51
CA SER A 5 -3.66 -27.25 28.72
C SER A 5 -3.84 -28.49 27.85
N ASP A 6 -2.75 -28.98 27.24
CA ASP A 6 -2.81 -30.18 26.41
C ASP A 6 -3.01 -31.44 27.26
N LEU A 7 -2.37 -31.50 28.43
CA LEU A 7 -2.52 -32.59 29.38
C LEU A 7 -3.98 -32.72 29.83
N ALA A 8 -4.64 -31.61 30.17
CA ALA A 8 -6.06 -31.61 30.56
C ALA A 8 -6.97 -32.17 29.45
N LYS A 9 -6.65 -31.91 28.18
CA LYS A 9 -7.40 -32.45 27.03
C LYS A 9 -7.14 -33.93 26.80
N VAL A 10 -5.88 -34.37 26.91
CA VAL A 10 -5.50 -35.79 26.74
C VAL A 10 -5.99 -36.67 27.90
N THR A 11 -6.20 -36.07 29.08
CA THR A 11 -6.70 -36.74 30.29
C THR A 11 -8.16 -36.44 30.60
N ALA A 12 -8.90 -35.85 29.66
CA ALA A 12 -10.30 -35.51 29.85
C ALA A 12 -11.15 -36.77 30.17
N PRO A 13 -12.23 -36.67 30.96
CA PRO A 13 -13.01 -37.84 31.40
C PRO A 13 -13.59 -38.69 30.28
N ASP A 14 -13.86 -38.10 29.12
CA ASP A 14 -14.38 -38.74 27.91
C ASP A 14 -13.27 -39.41 27.06
N VAL A 15 -11.99 -39.21 27.42
CA VAL A 15 -10.83 -39.77 26.75
C VAL A 15 -10.30 -40.96 27.54
N THR A 16 -10.42 -42.14 26.95
CA THR A 16 -10.09 -43.46 27.52
C THR A 16 -9.08 -44.20 26.65
N ARG A 17 -8.48 -45.26 27.22
CA ARG A 17 -7.56 -46.15 26.49
C ARG A 17 -8.18 -46.76 25.21
N GLY A 18 -9.49 -46.97 25.19
CA GLY A 18 -10.20 -47.56 24.06
C GLY A 18 -10.59 -46.56 22.96
N ASN A 19 -10.69 -45.27 23.28
CA ASN A 19 -11.26 -44.27 22.37
C ASN A 19 -10.33 -43.08 22.03
N TRP A 20 -9.16 -42.94 22.66
CA TRP A 20 -8.28 -41.78 22.45
C TRP A 20 -7.81 -41.64 20.99
N ARG A 21 -7.66 -42.75 20.26
CA ARG A 21 -7.28 -42.72 18.83
C ARG A 21 -8.39 -42.14 17.95
N GLN A 22 -9.63 -42.23 18.39
CA GLN A 22 -10.82 -41.74 17.69
C GLN A 22 -11.06 -40.26 17.99
N ASN A 23 -10.53 -39.74 19.10
CA ASN A 23 -10.58 -38.32 19.41
C ASN A 23 -9.55 -37.55 18.56
N LYS A 24 -10.04 -36.80 17.58
CA LYS A 24 -9.21 -36.04 16.63
C LYS A 24 -8.31 -35.01 17.31
N GLU A 25 -8.82 -34.32 18.34
CA GLU A 25 -8.06 -33.30 19.06
C GLU A 25 -6.90 -33.92 19.85
N VAL A 26 -7.18 -35.00 20.57
CA VAL A 26 -6.17 -35.77 21.32
C VAL A 26 -5.09 -36.31 20.38
N MET A 27 -5.49 -36.88 19.23
CA MET A 27 -4.53 -37.37 18.23
C MET A 27 -3.65 -36.25 17.66
N GLN A 28 -4.20 -35.08 17.38
CA GLN A 28 -3.41 -33.93 16.89
C GLN A 28 -2.38 -33.48 17.92
N ILE A 29 -2.77 -33.42 19.19
CA ILE A 29 -1.86 -33.08 20.28
C ILE A 29 -0.73 -34.11 20.36
N ILE A 30 -1.03 -35.40 20.41
CA ILE A 30 -0.02 -36.45 20.55
C ILE A 30 0.92 -36.46 19.33
N ILE A 31 0.39 -36.32 18.10
CA ILE A 31 1.20 -36.24 16.88
C ILE A 31 2.12 -35.01 16.91
N ARG A 32 1.64 -33.86 17.39
CA ARG A 32 2.48 -32.65 17.51
C ARG A 32 3.67 -32.91 18.43
N TYR A 33 3.44 -33.43 19.63
CA TYR A 33 4.51 -33.76 20.57
C TYR A 33 5.44 -34.85 20.05
N ALA A 34 4.91 -35.87 19.37
CA ALA A 34 5.71 -36.91 18.73
C ALA A 34 6.66 -36.33 17.65
N ASN A 35 6.18 -35.37 16.86
CA ASN A 35 7.02 -34.67 15.87
C ASN A 35 8.08 -33.77 16.51
N GLU A 36 7.82 -33.19 17.69
CA GLU A 36 8.84 -32.46 18.44
C GLU A 36 9.90 -33.41 18.99
N VAL A 37 9.50 -34.56 19.52
CA VAL A 37 10.42 -35.62 19.97
C VAL A 37 11.28 -36.11 18.80
N ALA A 38 10.73 -36.27 17.60
CA ALA A 38 11.49 -36.64 16.40
C ALA A 38 12.62 -35.65 16.03
N LYS A 39 12.56 -34.40 16.51
CA LYS A 39 13.64 -33.41 16.27
C LYS A 39 14.77 -33.49 17.30
N LEU A 40 14.46 -34.04 18.47
CA LEU A 40 15.35 -34.03 19.65
C LEU A 40 15.87 -35.43 20.00
N SER A 41 15.26 -36.48 19.47
CA SER A 41 15.57 -37.86 19.80
C SER A 41 16.77 -38.38 19.04
N THR A 42 17.62 -39.14 19.73
CA THR A 42 18.69 -39.94 19.10
C THR A 42 18.12 -41.09 18.26
N LEU A 43 16.87 -41.51 18.50
CA LEU A 43 16.20 -42.55 17.71
C LEU A 43 15.92 -42.13 16.26
N THR A 44 16.00 -40.83 15.98
CA THR A 44 15.81 -40.23 14.65
C THR A 44 17.11 -39.66 14.09
N GLU A 45 18.23 -39.89 14.77
CA GLU A 45 19.55 -39.46 14.32
C GLU A 45 19.92 -40.19 13.02
N GLY A 46 20.32 -39.42 12.01
CA GLY A 46 20.59 -39.95 10.66
C GLY A 46 19.36 -40.16 9.78
N MET A 47 18.13 -39.95 10.28
CA MET A 47 16.93 -39.93 9.44
C MET A 47 16.81 -38.60 8.69
N TYR A 48 16.56 -38.62 7.39
CA TYR A 48 16.40 -37.39 6.59
C TYR A 48 15.01 -36.77 6.79
N SER A 49 13.99 -37.62 6.91
CA SER A 49 12.61 -37.20 7.13
C SER A 49 11.89 -38.18 8.06
N PRO A 50 12.11 -38.13 9.39
CA PRO A 50 11.48 -39.05 10.34
C PRO A 50 9.95 -38.93 10.30
N GLU A 51 9.27 -40.05 10.05
CA GLU A 51 7.83 -40.18 10.08
C GLU A 51 7.39 -41.05 11.26
N ILE A 52 6.27 -40.70 11.89
CA ILE A 52 5.66 -41.52 12.94
C ILE A 52 5.06 -42.78 12.28
N LEU A 53 5.63 -43.94 12.60
CA LEU A 53 5.10 -45.24 12.20
C LEU A 53 3.97 -45.67 13.13
N GLU A 54 4.19 -45.55 14.45
CA GLU A 54 3.26 -46.04 15.44
C GLU A 54 3.29 -45.19 16.73
N ILE A 55 2.13 -45.08 17.38
CA ILE A 55 1.97 -44.48 18.70
C ILE A 55 1.26 -45.49 19.61
N LYS A 56 1.94 -45.96 20.64
CA LYS A 56 1.41 -46.90 21.64
C LYS A 56 1.16 -46.16 22.95
N LEU A 57 -0.03 -46.33 23.52
CA LEU A 57 -0.33 -45.94 24.89
C LEU A 57 0.16 -47.07 25.80
N VAL A 58 1.30 -46.87 26.46
CA VAL A 58 1.97 -47.88 27.30
C VAL A 58 1.41 -47.91 28.73
N GLY A 59 0.60 -46.91 29.09
CA GLY A 59 -0.26 -46.94 30.26
C GLY A 59 0.17 -46.01 31.38
N ALA A 60 -0.79 -45.83 32.29
CA ALA A 60 -0.74 -45.07 33.54
C ALA A 60 -1.36 -45.97 34.63
N VAL A 61 -0.57 -46.85 35.23
CA VAL A 61 -0.62 -47.20 36.66
C VAL A 61 0.83 -47.56 37.00
N LEU A 62 1.52 -46.69 37.71
CA LEU A 62 2.78 -47.07 38.34
C LEU A 62 2.40 -47.87 39.59
N GLU A 63 2.42 -49.20 39.53
CA GLU A 63 2.75 -50.04 40.70
C GLU A 63 4.27 -50.01 40.96
N LEU A 64 4.92 -48.88 40.67
CA LEU A 64 6.33 -48.66 40.88
C LEU A 64 6.45 -47.65 42.02
N ASP A 65 7.27 -48.01 43.00
CA ASP A 65 7.56 -47.21 44.18
C ASP A 65 7.74 -45.73 43.81
N GLN A 66 7.02 -44.88 44.55
CA GLN A 66 6.94 -43.45 44.33
C GLN A 66 8.33 -42.86 44.11
N THR A 67 8.61 -42.39 42.89
CA THR A 67 9.81 -41.60 42.63
C THR A 67 9.54 -40.17 43.14
N PRO A 68 10.22 -39.66 44.19
CA PRO A 68 9.71 -38.55 45.02
C PRO A 68 9.64 -37.16 44.39
N ILE A 69 9.86 -37.00 43.08
CA ILE A 69 10.06 -35.68 42.45
C ILE A 69 9.21 -35.50 41.18
N LEU A 70 8.74 -36.57 40.52
CA LEU A 70 7.98 -36.46 39.27
C LEU A 70 6.45 -36.34 39.45
N ASN A 71 5.93 -36.53 40.66
CA ASN A 71 4.49 -36.68 40.90
C ASN A 71 3.79 -35.44 41.47
N GLN A 72 4.48 -34.30 41.60
CA GLN A 72 3.88 -33.11 42.22
C GLN A 72 2.81 -32.40 41.36
N GLU A 73 2.71 -32.71 40.06
CA GLU A 73 1.75 -32.04 39.15
C GLU A 73 0.54 -32.87 38.74
N SER A 74 0.39 -34.10 39.24
CA SER A 74 -0.78 -34.93 38.95
C SER A 74 -1.71 -34.97 40.15
N SER A 75 -2.78 -34.18 40.13
CA SER A 75 -3.80 -34.18 41.20
C SER A 75 -4.51 -35.53 41.36
N GLU A 76 -4.25 -36.51 40.49
CA GLU A 76 -4.84 -37.86 40.53
C GLU A 76 -3.87 -39.00 40.13
N GLY A 77 -2.55 -38.77 40.03
CA GLY A 77 -1.57 -39.82 39.72
C GLY A 77 -1.67 -40.45 38.32
N LYS A 78 -2.41 -39.86 37.38
CA LYS A 78 -2.63 -40.38 36.02
C LYS A 78 -1.54 -39.87 35.06
N VAL A 79 -0.39 -40.53 35.02
CA VAL A 79 0.67 -40.21 34.03
C VAL A 79 0.54 -41.12 32.81
N GLN A 80 0.02 -40.60 31.70
CA GLN A 80 -0.10 -41.36 30.44
C GLN A 80 1.21 -41.30 29.64
N PHE A 81 1.87 -42.45 29.45
CA PHE A 81 3.04 -42.57 28.58
C PHE A 81 2.65 -43.00 27.18
N PHE A 82 3.10 -42.22 26.19
CA PHE A 82 3.03 -42.58 24.78
C PHE A 82 4.41 -42.96 24.28
N GLN A 83 4.56 -44.21 23.83
CA GLN A 83 5.75 -44.65 23.10
C GLN A 83 5.50 -44.39 21.61
N VAL A 84 6.47 -43.74 20.97
CA VAL A 84 6.41 -43.40 19.55
C VAL A 84 7.52 -44.16 18.83
N ILE A 85 7.17 -44.78 17.71
CA ILE A 85 8.12 -45.46 16.82
C ILE A 85 8.22 -44.63 15.54
N PHE A 86 9.45 -44.31 15.14
CA PHE A 86 9.76 -43.57 13.93
C PHE A 86 10.28 -44.48 12.82
N ARG A 87 10.12 -44.06 11.57
CA ARG A 87 10.73 -44.66 10.39
C ARG A 87 11.23 -43.57 9.45
N GLU A 88 12.14 -43.92 8.53
CA GLU A 88 12.48 -43.02 7.43
C GLU A 88 11.25 -42.81 6.55
N GLY A 89 10.83 -41.55 6.45
CA GLY A 89 9.71 -41.14 5.62
C GLY A 89 10.07 -41.05 4.15
N LYS A 90 9.06 -40.89 3.31
CA LYS A 90 9.32 -40.50 1.92
C LYS A 90 9.78 -39.06 1.95
N LEU A 91 10.94 -38.78 1.32
CA LEU A 91 11.45 -37.43 1.11
C LEU A 91 10.29 -36.49 0.81
N ARG A 92 9.97 -35.65 1.79
CA ARG A 92 8.83 -34.76 1.72
C ARG A 92 9.08 -33.88 0.50
N LYS A 93 8.38 -34.10 -0.62
CA LYS A 93 8.38 -33.20 -1.80
C LYS A 93 7.77 -31.82 -1.48
N THR A 94 7.71 -31.45 -0.20
CA THR A 94 7.28 -30.17 0.31
C THR A 94 8.43 -29.19 0.17
N SER A 95 8.61 -28.67 -1.05
CA SER A 95 9.12 -27.31 -1.27
C SER A 95 9.17 -27.00 -2.77
N TYR A 96 9.54 -27.99 -3.60
CA TYR A 96 9.83 -27.74 -5.02
C TYR A 96 8.64 -27.23 -5.83
N PHE A 97 7.43 -27.76 -5.60
CA PHE A 97 6.24 -27.37 -6.38
C PHE A 97 5.73 -25.97 -6.01
N ASN A 98 5.76 -25.61 -4.72
CA ASN A 98 5.42 -24.27 -4.27
C ASN A 98 6.52 -23.26 -4.63
N TRP A 99 7.78 -23.66 -4.64
CA TRP A 99 8.91 -22.84 -5.07
C TRP A 99 8.85 -22.52 -6.57
N ILE A 100 8.50 -23.49 -7.43
CA ILE A 100 8.25 -23.22 -8.85
C ILE A 100 7.05 -22.27 -9.04
N LYS A 101 5.98 -22.45 -8.27
CA LYS A 101 4.81 -21.55 -8.34
C LYS A 101 5.19 -20.13 -7.92
N TRP A 102 5.98 -19.99 -6.84
CA TRP A 102 6.53 -18.70 -6.40
C TRP A 102 7.47 -18.08 -7.44
N LEU A 103 8.34 -18.89 -8.06
CA LEU A 103 9.24 -18.45 -9.12
C LEU A 103 8.46 -17.95 -10.34
N LYS A 104 7.40 -18.64 -10.75
CA LYS A 104 6.50 -18.19 -11.83
C LYS A 104 5.81 -16.87 -11.46
N MET A 105 5.30 -16.72 -10.24
CA MET A 105 4.69 -15.48 -9.78
C MET A 105 5.70 -14.33 -9.71
N PHE A 106 6.93 -14.61 -9.27
CA PHE A 106 8.02 -13.64 -9.26
C PHE A 106 8.38 -13.19 -10.67
N LEU A 107 8.51 -14.11 -11.63
CA LEU A 107 8.76 -13.76 -13.03
C LEU A 107 7.64 -12.90 -13.63
N ILE A 108 6.37 -13.21 -13.34
CA ILE A 108 5.23 -12.38 -13.78
C ILE A 108 5.30 -10.98 -13.16
N ALA A 109 5.64 -10.85 -11.88
CA ALA A 109 5.78 -9.57 -11.21
C ALA A 109 6.94 -8.74 -11.79
N VAL A 110 8.09 -9.39 -12.08
CA VAL A 110 9.23 -8.74 -12.72
C VAL A 110 8.85 -8.22 -14.11
N VAL A 111 8.18 -9.04 -14.92
CA VAL A 111 7.69 -8.62 -16.25
C VAL A 111 6.71 -7.46 -16.14
N SER A 112 5.77 -7.48 -15.18
CA SER A 112 4.81 -6.38 -15.02
C SER A 112 5.50 -5.08 -14.61
N ILE A 113 6.52 -5.15 -13.74
CA ILE A 113 7.35 -4.00 -13.36
C ILE A 113 8.10 -3.47 -14.58
N PHE A 114 8.71 -4.35 -15.39
CA PHE A 114 9.37 -3.93 -16.62
C PHE A 114 8.39 -3.27 -17.59
N VAL A 115 7.17 -3.80 -17.77
CA VAL A 115 6.13 -3.16 -18.58
C VAL A 115 5.76 -1.77 -18.04
N LEU A 116 5.60 -1.62 -16.72
CA LEU A 116 5.35 -0.31 -16.11
C LEU A 116 6.51 0.66 -16.28
N ILE A 117 7.75 0.18 -16.16
CA ILE A 117 8.96 0.97 -16.44
C ILE A 117 9.01 1.34 -17.92
N PHE A 118 8.69 0.44 -18.85
CA PHE A 118 8.61 0.73 -20.28
C PHE A 118 7.51 1.73 -20.60
N ILE A 119 6.35 1.67 -19.94
CA ILE A 119 5.29 2.68 -20.07
C ILE A 119 5.75 4.01 -19.49
N TYR A 120 6.38 4.01 -18.31
CA TYR A 120 6.91 5.22 -17.66
C TYR A 120 8.02 5.87 -18.50
N LEU A 121 8.95 5.07 -19.01
CA LEU A 121 9.97 5.50 -19.95
C LEU A 121 9.33 5.93 -21.26
N ALA A 122 8.31 5.26 -21.78
CA ALA A 122 7.58 5.73 -22.96
C ALA A 122 6.80 7.03 -22.69
N ILE A 123 6.47 7.37 -21.44
CA ILE A 123 5.89 8.68 -21.06
C ILE A 123 6.99 9.75 -20.96
N ILE A 124 8.20 9.39 -20.50
CA ILE A 124 9.36 10.31 -20.37
C ILE A 124 10.13 10.49 -21.70
N HIS A 125 10.15 9.44 -22.53
CA HIS A 125 10.72 9.33 -23.87
C HIS A 125 9.65 9.30 -24.97
N VAL A 126 8.36 9.56 -24.67
CA VAL A 126 7.70 10.53 -25.54
C VAL A 126 8.70 11.66 -25.46
N PRO A 127 9.35 12.08 -26.56
CA PRO A 127 10.00 13.35 -26.50
C PRO A 127 8.96 14.23 -25.80
N LYS A 128 9.36 14.99 -24.77
CA LYS A 128 8.77 16.32 -24.74
C LYS A 128 8.96 16.73 -26.18
N VAL A 129 7.86 16.63 -26.95
CA VAL A 129 7.68 17.38 -28.14
C VAL A 129 7.96 18.71 -27.52
N ASN A 130 9.22 19.13 -27.68
CA ASN A 130 9.52 20.52 -27.80
C ASN A 130 8.39 20.89 -28.74
N GLU A 131 7.41 21.60 -28.23
CA GLU A 131 6.53 22.37 -29.07
C GLU A 131 7.41 23.44 -29.76
N LEU A 132 8.53 23.05 -30.39
CA LEU A 132 8.85 23.40 -31.75
C LEU A 132 7.66 22.93 -32.60
N GLY A 133 6.57 23.71 -32.56
CA GLY A 133 5.62 23.73 -33.65
C GLY A 133 4.15 23.49 -33.32
N THR A 134 3.74 23.08 -32.12
CA THR A 134 2.32 23.25 -31.75
C THR A 134 2.13 24.69 -31.34
N LYS A 135 1.53 25.44 -32.26
CA LYS A 135 0.95 26.78 -32.08
C LYS A 135 0.81 27.09 -30.59
N ARG A 136 1.58 28.06 -30.07
CA ARG A 136 1.23 28.75 -28.83
C ARG A 136 -0.28 28.90 -28.88
N ASN A 137 -1.01 28.19 -28.03
CA ASN A 137 -2.43 28.42 -27.90
C ASN A 137 -2.51 29.85 -27.39
N VAL A 138 -2.71 30.80 -28.30
CA VAL A 138 -2.69 32.22 -27.99
C VAL A 138 -3.99 32.49 -27.23
N SER A 139 -3.98 32.16 -25.94
CA SER A 139 -5.05 32.49 -25.02
C SER A 139 -5.09 34.00 -24.89
N CYS A 140 -6.30 34.56 -24.99
CA CYS A 140 -6.56 36.00 -25.07
C CYS A 140 -6.10 36.65 -26.38
N SER A 141 -6.10 35.90 -27.49
CA SER A 141 -5.84 36.43 -28.85
C SER A 141 -7.01 37.22 -29.43
N SER A 142 -8.22 36.97 -28.93
CA SER A 142 -9.46 37.63 -29.37
C SER A 142 -9.38 39.15 -29.26
N SER A 143 -9.98 39.85 -30.23
CA SER A 143 -10.11 41.31 -30.20
C SER A 143 -10.91 41.75 -28.98
N ARG A 144 -10.42 42.78 -28.27
CA ARG A 144 -11.05 43.32 -27.05
C ARG A 144 -12.50 43.78 -27.25
N LYS A 145 -12.90 44.05 -28.50
CA LYS A 145 -14.27 44.47 -28.88
C LYS A 145 -15.25 43.29 -29.01
N ASN A 146 -14.77 42.05 -29.03
CA ASN A 146 -15.61 40.86 -29.16
C ASN A 146 -16.06 40.36 -27.77
N SER A 147 -17.34 40.02 -27.60
CA SER A 147 -17.86 39.40 -26.37
C SER A 147 -17.12 38.10 -26.02
N ALA A 148 -16.65 37.37 -27.05
CA ALA A 148 -15.82 36.18 -26.91
C ALA A 148 -14.53 36.42 -26.10
N TYR A 149 -13.97 37.64 -26.10
CA TYR A 149 -12.79 37.97 -25.31
C TYR A 149 -13.06 37.96 -23.79
N VAL A 150 -14.23 38.46 -23.40
CA VAL A 150 -14.65 38.47 -22.00
C VAL A 150 -14.93 37.04 -21.52
N GLU A 151 -15.55 36.24 -22.37
CA GLU A 151 -15.80 34.81 -22.11
C GLU A 151 -14.51 34.00 -22.02
N GLU A 152 -13.52 34.28 -22.87
CA GLU A 152 -12.21 33.63 -22.85
C GLU A 152 -11.46 33.92 -21.54
N ILE A 153 -11.39 35.19 -21.12
CA ILE A 153 -10.80 35.57 -19.82
C ILE A 153 -11.59 34.94 -18.66
N HIS A 154 -12.92 34.93 -18.76
CA HIS A 154 -13.79 34.35 -17.74
C HIS A 154 -13.56 32.84 -17.59
N SER A 155 -13.47 32.12 -18.71
CA SER A 155 -13.20 30.68 -18.75
C SER A 155 -11.86 30.33 -18.12
N ILE A 156 -10.80 31.03 -18.51
CA ILE A 156 -9.44 30.83 -17.97
C ILE A 156 -9.42 31.05 -16.45
N ARG A 157 -10.09 32.10 -15.97
CA ARG A 157 -10.18 32.40 -14.54
C ARG A 157 -11.02 31.38 -13.77
N LYS A 158 -12.10 30.86 -14.36
CA LYS A 158 -12.93 29.80 -13.76
C LYS A 158 -12.11 28.53 -13.54
N SER A 159 -11.32 28.13 -14.55
CA SER A 159 -10.41 26.98 -14.43
C SER A 159 -9.39 27.19 -13.31
N LEU A 160 -8.79 28.38 -13.21
CA LEU A 160 -7.87 28.71 -12.11
C LEU A 160 -8.53 28.60 -10.73
N LEU A 161 -9.75 29.11 -10.58
CA LEU A 161 -10.47 29.07 -9.31
C LEU A 161 -10.82 27.64 -8.90
N MET A 162 -11.21 26.79 -9.87
CA MET A 162 -11.46 25.36 -9.66
C MET A 162 -10.22 24.60 -9.19
N ASP A 163 -9.03 24.98 -9.66
CA ASP A 163 -7.79 24.35 -9.19
C ASP A 163 -7.37 24.88 -7.82
N LEU A 164 -7.56 26.18 -7.56
CA LEU A 164 -7.32 26.77 -6.25
C LEU A 164 -8.28 26.23 -5.18
N SER A 165 -9.51 25.86 -5.53
CA SER A 165 -10.49 25.28 -4.58
C SER A 165 -10.21 23.83 -4.21
N LYS A 166 -9.50 23.08 -5.06
CA LYS A 166 -9.01 21.72 -4.73
C LYS A 166 -7.89 21.73 -3.68
N LEU A 167 -7.22 22.87 -3.49
CA LEU A 167 -6.19 23.01 -2.46
C LEU A 167 -6.82 23.13 -1.07
N PRO A 168 -6.19 22.62 0.00
CA PRO A 168 -6.75 22.67 1.35
C PRO A 168 -7.06 24.11 1.83
N GLU A 169 -8.08 24.28 2.68
CA GLU A 169 -8.55 25.60 3.14
C GLU A 169 -7.60 26.32 4.12
N TRP A 170 -6.75 25.55 4.82
CA TRP A 170 -5.71 26.04 5.73
C TRP A 170 -4.46 26.56 5.01
N SER A 171 -4.47 26.54 3.67
CA SER A 171 -3.34 26.99 2.85
C SER A 171 -3.27 28.52 2.71
N THR A 172 -2.04 28.98 2.45
CA THR A 172 -1.64 30.34 2.08
C THR A 172 -2.36 30.91 0.84
N PHE A 173 -3.30 30.17 0.22
CA PHE A 173 -4.05 30.56 -0.98
C PHE A 173 -5.44 31.16 -0.72
N ARG A 174 -5.86 31.30 0.54
CA ARG A 174 -7.15 31.95 0.90
C ARG A 174 -7.30 33.34 0.27
N GLU A 175 -6.23 34.13 0.27
CA GLU A 175 -6.21 35.48 -0.30
C GLU A 175 -6.23 35.45 -1.85
N ALA A 176 -5.51 34.51 -2.46
CA ALA A 176 -5.55 34.29 -3.89
C ALA A 176 -6.97 33.93 -4.36
N ARG A 177 -7.68 33.04 -3.65
CA ARG A 177 -9.08 32.70 -3.93
C ARG A 177 -9.99 33.92 -3.91
N LYS A 178 -9.85 34.81 -2.92
CA LYS A 178 -10.64 36.06 -2.83
C LYS A 178 -10.36 37.00 -4.02
N GLN A 179 -9.09 37.17 -4.40
CA GLN A 179 -8.74 38.01 -5.55
C GLN A 179 -9.18 37.41 -6.89
N CYS A 180 -9.18 36.08 -6.99
CA CYS A 180 -9.63 35.32 -8.15
C CYS A 180 -11.15 35.11 -8.20
N ALA A 181 -11.90 35.40 -7.13
CA ALA A 181 -13.36 35.24 -7.06
C ALA A 181 -14.15 36.22 -7.97
N PHE A 182 -15.36 35.81 -8.36
CA PHE A 182 -16.19 36.50 -9.34
C PHE A 182 -16.89 37.75 -8.82
N GLY A 183 -17.23 38.64 -9.76
CA GLY A 183 -18.18 39.74 -9.59
C GLY A 183 -18.55 40.30 -10.98
N LYS A 184 -19.76 40.85 -11.13
CA LYS A 184 -20.13 41.62 -12.34
C LYS A 184 -19.30 42.90 -12.35
N LEU A 185 -18.23 42.93 -13.13
CA LEU A 185 -17.33 44.09 -13.22
C LEU A 185 -17.30 44.62 -14.65
N GLN A 186 -16.88 45.86 -14.80
CA GLN A 186 -16.54 46.42 -16.11
C GLN A 186 -15.24 45.79 -16.62
N LEU A 187 -15.06 45.71 -17.95
CA LEU A 187 -13.94 45.06 -18.62
C LEU A 187 -12.56 45.45 -18.06
N ILE A 188 -12.34 46.76 -17.83
CA ILE A 188 -11.10 47.31 -17.24
C ILE A 188 -10.82 46.70 -15.86
N LYS A 189 -11.84 46.59 -15.01
CA LYS A 189 -11.73 45.99 -13.67
C LYS A 189 -11.55 44.47 -13.74
N HIS A 190 -12.10 43.81 -14.76
CA HIS A 190 -11.87 42.39 -15.01
C HIS A 190 -10.41 42.09 -15.38
N GLU A 191 -9.82 42.86 -16.31
CA GLU A 191 -8.42 42.72 -16.74
C GLU A 191 -7.46 42.98 -15.56
N GLN A 192 -7.69 44.03 -14.77
CA GLN A 192 -6.87 44.33 -13.59
C GLN A 192 -6.95 43.24 -12.52
N ARG A 193 -8.16 42.74 -12.24
CA ARG A 193 -8.35 41.71 -11.22
C ARG A 193 -7.78 40.36 -11.67
N PHE A 194 -7.81 40.08 -12.97
CA PHE A 194 -7.14 38.91 -13.56
C PHE A 194 -5.61 38.96 -13.34
N LEU A 195 -4.97 40.10 -13.65
CA LEU A 195 -3.53 40.26 -13.41
C LEU A 195 -3.15 40.18 -11.92
N LYS A 196 -3.95 40.79 -11.03
CA LYS A 196 -3.72 40.71 -9.57
C LYS A 196 -3.85 39.29 -9.02
N CYS A 197 -4.85 38.56 -9.49
CA CYS A 197 -5.02 37.13 -9.19
C CYS A 197 -3.79 36.33 -9.62
N TYR A 198 -3.31 36.51 -10.87
CA TYR A 198 -2.11 35.84 -11.35
C TYR A 198 -0.84 36.19 -10.55
N LEU A 199 -0.60 37.47 -10.25
CA LEU A 199 0.57 37.89 -9.46
C LEU A 199 0.57 37.29 -8.04
N THR A 200 -0.60 37.26 -7.39
CA THR A 200 -0.74 36.69 -6.04
C THR A 200 -0.54 35.18 -6.04
N VAL A 201 -1.00 34.51 -7.10
CA VAL A 201 -0.74 33.09 -7.37
C VAL A 201 0.76 32.90 -7.62
N ARG A 202 1.35 33.51 -8.65
CA ARG A 202 2.77 33.37 -9.01
C ARG A 202 3.72 33.56 -7.82
N ASN A 203 3.54 34.62 -7.03
CA ASN A 203 4.40 34.91 -5.88
C ASN A 203 4.36 33.83 -4.79
N ARG A 204 3.29 33.04 -4.70
CA ARG A 204 3.11 31.96 -3.72
C ARG A 204 3.26 30.55 -4.32
N PHE A 205 3.45 30.45 -5.64
CA PHE A 205 3.50 29.18 -6.40
C PHE A 205 4.92 28.63 -6.61
N ASN A 206 5.97 29.35 -6.19
CA ASN A 206 7.35 28.84 -6.23
C ASN A 206 7.54 27.58 -5.36
N ASP A 207 6.69 27.38 -4.35
CA ASP A 207 6.81 26.27 -3.39
C ASP A 207 5.96 25.02 -3.73
N LEU A 208 5.27 25.00 -4.89
CA LEU A 208 4.34 23.91 -5.26
C LEU A 208 4.95 22.90 -6.25
N PRO A 209 4.68 21.59 -6.08
CA PRO A 209 5.12 20.54 -6.99
C PRO A 209 4.57 20.73 -8.41
N LEU A 210 5.37 20.36 -9.41
CA LEU A 210 5.08 20.53 -10.84
C LEU A 210 3.78 19.86 -11.31
N THR A 211 3.31 18.84 -10.59
CA THR A 211 2.05 18.13 -10.83
C THR A 211 0.79 18.93 -10.51
N ALA A 212 0.91 20.01 -9.72
CA ALA A 212 -0.19 20.94 -9.43
C ALA A 212 -0.31 22.08 -10.47
N LYS A 213 0.43 22.01 -11.60
CA LYS A 213 0.59 23.11 -12.58
C LYS A 213 -0.10 22.93 -13.96
N PRO A 214 -1.28 22.29 -14.12
CA PRO A 214 -1.81 22.03 -15.46
C PRO A 214 -2.30 23.27 -16.23
N TYR A 215 -2.77 24.33 -15.56
CA TYR A 215 -3.39 25.50 -16.23
C TYR A 215 -2.62 26.83 -16.12
N LEU A 216 -1.49 26.85 -15.39
CA LEU A 216 -0.66 28.06 -15.23
C LEU A 216 -0.10 28.55 -16.57
N GLY A 217 0.31 27.66 -17.47
CA GLY A 217 0.86 28.04 -18.78
C GLY A 217 -0.13 28.80 -19.66
N LYS A 218 -1.42 28.47 -19.60
CA LYS A 218 -2.48 29.20 -20.35
C LYS A 218 -2.74 30.59 -19.79
N ILE A 219 -2.68 30.72 -18.47
CA ILE A 219 -2.84 32.01 -17.79
C ILE A 219 -1.64 32.90 -18.08
N GLU A 220 -0.43 32.35 -17.99
CA GLU A 220 0.81 33.07 -18.30
C GLU A 220 0.83 33.58 -19.74
N ALA A 221 0.43 32.76 -20.72
CA ALA A 221 0.30 33.18 -22.12
C ALA A 221 -0.72 34.33 -22.32
N CYS A 222 -1.88 34.27 -21.64
CA CYS A 222 -2.87 35.35 -21.68
C CYS A 222 -2.34 36.64 -20.99
N VAL A 223 -1.62 36.50 -19.88
CA VAL A 223 -1.01 37.61 -19.16
C VAL A 223 0.08 38.29 -20.00
N GLN A 224 0.95 37.53 -20.64
CA GLN A 224 1.95 38.05 -21.59
C GLN A 224 1.28 38.80 -22.76
N THR A 225 0.16 38.27 -23.28
CA THR A 225 -0.63 38.91 -24.33
C THR A 225 -1.32 40.20 -23.86
N LEU A 226 -1.80 40.24 -22.61
CA LEU A 226 -2.38 41.44 -22.01
C LEU A 226 -1.34 42.54 -21.80
N CYS A 227 -0.13 42.17 -21.36
CA CYS A 227 0.94 43.13 -21.08
C CYS A 227 1.65 43.62 -22.35
N SER A 228 1.74 42.79 -23.40
CA SER A 228 2.26 43.22 -24.70
C SER A 228 1.39 44.27 -25.38
N ARG A 229 0.08 44.31 -25.08
CA ARG A 229 -0.87 45.33 -25.55
C ARG A 229 -0.67 46.73 -24.93
N ARG A 230 0.27 46.88 -23.98
CA ARG A 230 0.66 48.16 -23.34
C ARG A 230 -0.51 49.03 -22.88
N LEU A 231 -1.54 48.40 -22.32
CA LEU A 231 -2.73 49.12 -21.85
C LEU A 231 -2.40 49.98 -20.61
N PRO A 232 -2.79 51.27 -20.58
CA PRO A 232 -2.37 52.20 -19.52
C PRO A 232 -2.85 51.78 -18.13
N HIS A 233 -4.06 51.24 -18.02
CA HIS A 233 -4.64 50.78 -16.75
C HIS A 233 -4.03 49.47 -16.22
N LEU A 234 -3.19 48.79 -17.00
CA LEU A 234 -2.48 47.56 -16.61
C LEU A 234 -0.97 47.77 -16.44
N SER A 235 -0.43 48.94 -16.81
CA SER A 235 1.03 49.15 -16.91
C SER A 235 1.76 48.91 -15.59
N SER A 236 1.19 49.33 -14.46
CA SER A 236 1.78 49.13 -13.13
C SER A 236 1.78 47.68 -12.66
N LEU A 237 0.83 46.87 -13.13
CA LEU A 237 0.76 45.44 -12.82
C LEU A 237 1.69 44.64 -13.75
N CYS A 238 1.74 45.00 -15.03
CA CYS A 238 2.64 44.39 -16.00
C CYS A 238 4.12 44.65 -15.72
N LYS A 239 4.48 45.78 -15.10
CA LYS A 239 5.86 46.04 -14.63
C LYS A 239 6.32 45.13 -13.49
N ARG A 240 5.39 44.48 -12.77
CA ARG A 240 5.68 43.60 -11.63
C ARG A 240 5.75 42.12 -12.02
N MET A 241 5.69 41.81 -13.30
CA MET A 241 5.77 40.45 -13.86
C MET A 241 7.17 40.18 -14.39
#